data_AF-A0A383EQ71-F1
#
_entry.id   AF-A0A383EQ71-F1
#
_cell.length_a   1.000
_cell.length_b   1.000
_cell.length_c   1.000
_cell.angle_alpha   90.00
_cell.angle_beta   90.00
_cell.angle_gamma   90.00
#
_symmetry.space_group_name_H-M   'P 1'
#
loop_
_entity.id
_entity.type
_entity.pdbx_description
1 polymer ?
#
loop_
_entity_poly.entity_id
_entity_poly.type
_entity_poly.pdbx_seq_one_letter_code
_entity_poly.pdbx_strand_id
1 'polypeptide(L)'
;QRVIEARLSDAKFFWDKNKTQSLVKQVAKLKNLYFFNRLGTFYDRTQRLRKLASPISDQLNLSKEKIEIASSICKADLVSDLVGEYPELQGVMGRYFAIEQGFEADVSLAISDHYLPTGVNSEVPKKPISVAVSLIDKIDILVGFFGINEKPTSSKDPFALRRTAIGLLRIIIENKLSVQLKDIINYSIVIYEEQNTKFINNLVTKEVLIFLRERFKNILKDKKIRNDI
;
A
#
# COMPACT_ATOMS: atom_id res chain seq x y z
N GLN A 1 -8.81 22.55 -28.74
CA GLN A 1 -10.09 21.81 -28.72
C GLN A 1 -9.92 20.38 -29.23
N ARG A 2 -9.50 20.17 -30.50
CA ARG A 2 -9.25 18.82 -31.07
C ARG A 2 -8.32 17.89 -30.27
N VAL A 3 -7.29 18.42 -29.62
CA VAL A 3 -6.32 17.62 -28.82
C VAL A 3 -6.94 17.07 -27.52
N ILE A 4 -7.81 17.85 -26.88
CA ILE A 4 -8.48 17.41 -25.64
C ILE A 4 -9.52 16.34 -25.98
N GLU A 5 -10.27 16.53 -27.06
CA GLU A 5 -11.23 15.55 -27.57
C GLU A 5 -10.56 14.21 -27.91
N ALA A 6 -9.41 14.26 -28.60
CA ALA A 6 -8.63 13.05 -28.89
C ALA A 6 -8.20 12.32 -27.60
N ARG A 7 -7.61 13.03 -26.62
CA ARG A 7 -7.21 12.43 -25.34
C ARG A 7 -8.37 11.82 -24.57
N LEU A 8 -9.52 12.50 -24.53
CA LEU A 8 -10.72 11.97 -23.87
C LEU A 8 -11.26 10.74 -24.60
N SER A 9 -11.19 10.72 -25.93
CA SER A 9 -11.55 9.54 -26.74
C SER A 9 -10.64 8.35 -26.45
N ASP A 10 -9.32 8.58 -26.35
CA ASP A 10 -8.35 7.53 -26.00
C ASP A 10 -8.58 7.00 -24.59
N ALA A 11 -8.79 7.88 -23.62
CA ALA A 11 -9.13 7.49 -22.25
C ALA A 11 -10.44 6.66 -22.21
N LYS A 12 -11.46 7.07 -22.97
CA LYS A 12 -12.71 6.31 -23.09
C LYS A 12 -12.50 4.93 -23.72
N PHE A 13 -11.70 4.85 -24.78
CA PHE A 13 -11.37 3.59 -25.44
C PHE A 13 -10.66 2.62 -24.48
N PHE A 14 -9.64 3.09 -23.76
CA PHE A 14 -8.95 2.27 -22.77
C PHE A 14 -9.87 1.87 -21.61
N TRP A 15 -10.71 2.78 -21.12
CA TRP A 15 -11.74 2.46 -20.12
C TRP A 15 -12.68 1.34 -20.59
N ASP A 16 -13.29 1.48 -21.77
CA ASP A 16 -14.25 0.51 -22.31
C ASP A 16 -13.59 -0.86 -22.55
N LYS A 17 -12.32 -0.88 -22.93
CA LYS A 17 -11.51 -2.11 -23.04
C LYS A 17 -11.19 -2.71 -21.66
N ASN A 18 -10.60 -1.93 -20.75
CA ASN A 18 -10.04 -2.44 -19.49
C ASN A 18 -11.12 -2.81 -18.47
N LYS A 19 -12.30 -2.17 -18.44
CA LYS A 19 -13.38 -2.51 -17.50
C LYS A 19 -13.86 -3.97 -17.63
N THR A 20 -13.78 -4.54 -18.84
CA THR A 20 -14.16 -5.93 -19.13
C THR A 20 -13.07 -6.94 -18.76
N GLN A 21 -11.86 -6.49 -18.44
CA GLN A 21 -10.74 -7.35 -18.12
C GLN A 21 -10.69 -7.66 -16.62
N SER A 22 -10.97 -8.92 -16.26
CA SER A 22 -10.98 -9.38 -14.86
C SER A 22 -9.71 -8.99 -14.08
N LEU A 23 -9.87 -8.21 -13.00
CA LEU A 23 -8.77 -7.79 -12.12
C LEU A 23 -8.01 -9.01 -11.57
N VAL A 24 -8.74 -10.06 -11.16
CA VAL A 24 -8.15 -11.32 -10.66
C VAL A 24 -7.21 -11.95 -11.70
N LYS A 25 -7.62 -11.98 -12.98
CA LYS A 25 -6.76 -12.49 -14.06
C LYS A 25 -5.57 -11.58 -14.34
N GLN A 26 -5.73 -10.27 -14.19
CA GLN A 26 -4.66 -9.28 -14.41
C GLN A 26 -3.56 -9.37 -13.36
N VAL A 27 -3.84 -9.83 -12.13
CA VAL A 27 -2.81 -10.04 -11.08
C VAL A 27 -1.63 -10.85 -11.60
N ALA A 28 -1.86 -11.88 -12.41
CA ALA A 28 -0.78 -12.71 -12.96
C ALA A 28 0.20 -11.92 -13.85
N LYS A 29 -0.27 -10.86 -14.53
CA LYS A 29 0.59 -10.01 -15.36
C LYS A 29 1.50 -9.10 -14.55
N LEU A 30 1.23 -8.91 -13.26
CA LEU A 30 2.12 -8.14 -12.37
C LEU A 30 3.50 -8.79 -12.21
N LYS A 31 3.67 -10.05 -12.62
CA LYS A 31 4.98 -10.72 -12.72
C LYS A 31 5.92 -10.02 -13.71
N ASN A 32 5.35 -9.31 -14.68
CA ASN A 32 6.12 -8.58 -15.69
C ASN A 32 6.45 -7.15 -15.26
N LEU A 33 5.92 -6.69 -14.12
CA LEU A 33 6.15 -5.34 -13.61
C LEU A 33 7.05 -5.40 -12.38
N TYR A 34 8.26 -4.87 -12.51
CA TYR A 34 9.24 -4.87 -11.44
C TYR A 34 8.84 -3.90 -10.33
N PHE A 35 8.85 -4.35 -9.07
CA PHE A 35 8.58 -3.47 -7.94
C PHE A 35 9.85 -2.73 -7.54
N PHE A 36 10.91 -3.45 -7.16
CA PHE A 36 12.20 -2.86 -6.83
C PHE A 36 13.34 -3.88 -6.82
N ASN A 37 14.56 -3.40 -7.01
CA ASN A 37 15.75 -4.26 -7.01
C ASN A 37 15.88 -4.99 -5.68
N ARG A 38 15.90 -6.33 -5.72
CA ARG A 38 15.90 -7.24 -4.56
C ARG A 38 14.56 -7.38 -3.80
N LEU A 39 13.48 -6.69 -4.20
CA LEU A 39 12.14 -6.84 -3.57
C LEU A 39 11.10 -7.52 -4.48
N GLY A 40 11.52 -7.93 -5.68
CA GLY A 40 10.74 -8.71 -6.63
C GLY A 40 9.82 -7.86 -7.50
N THR A 41 8.74 -8.50 -7.95
CA THR A 41 7.72 -7.93 -8.84
C THR A 41 6.53 -7.41 -8.05
N PHE A 42 5.62 -6.69 -8.72
CA PHE A 42 4.33 -6.34 -8.10
C PHE A 42 3.47 -7.57 -7.83
N TYR A 43 3.64 -8.67 -8.58
CA TYR A 43 2.98 -9.94 -8.24
C TYR A 43 3.45 -10.44 -6.89
N ASP A 44 4.77 -10.55 -6.69
CA ASP A 44 5.35 -10.99 -5.41
C ASP A 44 4.84 -10.12 -4.26
N ARG A 45 4.83 -8.80 -4.47
CA ARG A 45 4.28 -7.85 -3.51
C ARG A 45 2.83 -8.13 -3.16
N THR A 46 1.93 -8.27 -4.13
CA THR A 46 0.50 -8.57 -3.83
C THR A 46 0.32 -9.87 -3.05
N GLN A 47 1.16 -10.88 -3.27
CA GLN A 47 1.13 -12.10 -2.46
C GLN A 47 1.52 -11.83 -1.01
N ARG A 48 2.49 -10.94 -0.77
CA ARG A 48 2.85 -10.52 0.59
C ARG A 48 1.74 -9.72 1.25
N LEU A 49 1.15 -8.75 0.55
CA LEU A 49 0.03 -7.95 1.05
C LEU A 49 -1.16 -8.84 1.43
N ARG A 50 -1.45 -9.86 0.61
CA ARG A 50 -2.48 -10.86 0.92
C ARG A 50 -2.16 -11.61 2.21
N LYS A 51 -0.93 -12.13 2.38
CA LYS A 51 -0.57 -12.85 3.62
C LYS A 51 -0.65 -11.97 4.87
N LEU A 52 -0.25 -10.70 4.76
CA LEU A 52 -0.35 -9.70 5.83
C LEU A 52 -1.80 -9.41 6.26
N ALA A 53 -2.81 -9.82 5.48
CA ALA A 53 -4.21 -9.70 5.86
C ALA A 53 -4.52 -10.43 7.18
N SER A 54 -3.90 -11.60 7.42
CA SER A 54 -4.21 -12.41 8.60
C SER A 54 -3.92 -11.68 9.92
N PRO A 55 -2.67 -11.30 10.25
CA PRO A 55 -2.39 -10.64 11.53
C PRO A 55 -3.10 -9.28 11.66
N ILE A 56 -3.35 -8.57 10.55
CA ILE A 56 -4.07 -7.30 10.58
C ILE A 56 -5.57 -7.52 10.88
N SER A 57 -6.18 -8.53 10.26
CA SER A 57 -7.58 -8.88 10.52
C SER A 57 -7.81 -9.28 11.97
N ASP A 58 -6.89 -10.05 12.55
CA ASP A 58 -6.96 -10.49 13.94
C ASP A 58 -6.83 -9.30 14.90
N GLN A 59 -5.86 -8.40 14.69
CA GLN A 59 -5.64 -7.25 15.56
C GLN A 59 -6.74 -6.18 15.46
N LEU A 60 -7.38 -6.04 14.29
CA LEU A 60 -8.43 -5.05 14.06
C LEU A 60 -9.86 -5.61 14.21
N ASN A 61 -10.00 -6.92 14.44
CA ASN A 61 -11.27 -7.64 14.47
C ASN A 61 -12.11 -7.39 13.20
N LEU A 62 -11.50 -7.59 12.03
CA LEU A 62 -12.10 -7.35 10.71
C LEU A 62 -12.18 -8.64 9.90
N SER A 63 -12.99 -8.64 8.82
CA SER A 63 -13.04 -9.77 7.90
C SER A 63 -11.70 -9.97 7.18
N LYS A 64 -11.02 -11.08 7.51
CA LYS A 64 -9.80 -11.53 6.84
C LYS A 64 -10.01 -11.71 5.34
N GLU A 65 -11.12 -12.33 4.95
CA GLU A 65 -11.45 -12.61 3.54
C GLU A 65 -11.49 -11.32 2.71
N LYS A 66 -12.19 -10.29 3.19
CA LYS A 66 -12.28 -9.01 2.47
C LYS A 66 -10.92 -8.32 2.33
N ILE A 67 -10.09 -8.37 3.37
CA ILE A 67 -8.75 -7.79 3.34
C ILE A 67 -7.84 -8.59 2.39
N GLU A 68 -7.94 -9.92 2.38
CA GLU A 68 -7.20 -10.77 1.43
C GLU A 68 -7.60 -10.47 -0.01
N ILE A 69 -8.89 -10.40 -0.32
CA ILE A 69 -9.38 -10.08 -1.67
C ILE A 69 -8.86 -8.71 -2.09
N ALA A 70 -9.09 -7.68 -1.27
CA ALA A 70 -8.66 -6.31 -1.58
C ALA A 70 -7.13 -6.23 -1.79
N SER A 71 -6.32 -6.76 -0.87
CA SER A 71 -4.86 -6.79 -0.98
C SER A 71 -4.35 -7.56 -2.20
N SER A 72 -5.09 -8.58 -2.65
CA SER A 72 -4.68 -9.39 -3.81
C SER A 72 -4.84 -8.64 -5.14
N ILE A 73 -5.83 -7.75 -5.23
CA ILE A 73 -6.18 -7.05 -6.48
C ILE A 73 -5.83 -5.56 -6.47
N CYS A 74 -5.39 -5.00 -5.35
CA CYS A 74 -5.21 -3.55 -5.19
C CYS A 74 -4.14 -2.91 -6.10
N LYS A 75 -3.30 -3.73 -6.75
CA LYS A 75 -2.28 -3.28 -7.72
C LYS A 75 -2.56 -3.76 -9.14
N ALA A 76 -3.66 -4.47 -9.39
CA ALA A 76 -3.94 -5.10 -10.68
C ALA A 76 -4.21 -4.10 -11.81
N ASP A 77 -4.57 -2.86 -11.48
CA ASP A 77 -4.77 -1.80 -12.47
C ASP A 77 -3.46 -1.27 -13.07
N LEU A 78 -2.31 -1.50 -12.42
CA LEU A 78 -0.99 -1.09 -12.92
C LEU A 78 -0.61 -1.71 -14.28
N VAL A 79 -1.26 -2.81 -14.66
CA VAL A 79 -1.07 -3.48 -15.96
C VAL A 79 -2.19 -3.19 -16.97
N SER A 80 -3.09 -2.26 -16.64
CA SER A 80 -4.11 -1.78 -17.56
C SER A 80 -3.52 -0.79 -18.56
N ASP A 81 -4.07 -0.76 -19.76
CA ASP A 81 -3.66 0.20 -20.79
C ASP A 81 -3.94 1.64 -20.31
N LEU A 82 -5.07 1.85 -19.64
CA LEU A 82 -5.47 3.16 -19.11
C LEU A 82 -4.47 3.72 -18.09
N VAL A 83 -4.00 2.91 -17.14
CA VAL A 83 -2.98 3.36 -16.16
C VAL A 83 -1.60 3.47 -16.80
N GLY A 84 -1.31 2.67 -17.84
CA GLY A 84 -0.10 2.84 -18.65
C GLY A 84 -0.03 4.21 -19.32
N GLU A 85 -1.15 4.69 -19.86
CA GLU A 85 -1.26 6.02 -20.49
C GLU A 85 -1.41 7.15 -19.46
N TYR A 86 -2.12 6.90 -18.36
CA TYR A 86 -2.43 7.88 -17.30
C TYR A 86 -2.04 7.35 -15.90
N PRO A 87 -0.73 7.32 -15.56
CA PRO A 87 -0.23 6.74 -14.31
C PRO A 87 -0.78 7.39 -13.02
N GLU A 88 -1.23 8.65 -13.11
CA GLU A 88 -1.87 9.38 -12.02
C GLU A 88 -3.23 8.78 -11.61
N LEU A 89 -3.84 7.96 -12.46
CA LEU A 89 -5.13 7.31 -12.22
C LEU A 89 -5.02 5.95 -11.53
N GLN A 90 -3.81 5.52 -11.16
CA GLN A 90 -3.61 4.28 -10.40
C GLN A 90 -4.40 4.30 -9.07
N GLY A 91 -4.88 3.13 -8.65
CA GLY A 91 -5.81 2.95 -7.53
C GLY A 91 -7.23 3.41 -7.85
N VAL A 92 -7.39 4.62 -8.40
CA VAL A 92 -8.70 5.17 -8.77
C VAL A 92 -9.35 4.30 -9.84
N MET A 93 -8.62 3.97 -10.90
CA MET A 93 -9.14 3.08 -11.95
C MET A 93 -9.31 1.65 -11.45
N GLY A 94 -8.41 1.15 -10.61
CA GLY A 94 -8.59 -0.14 -9.94
C GLY A 94 -9.92 -0.25 -9.17
N ARG A 95 -10.31 0.79 -8.43
CA ARG A 95 -11.62 0.86 -7.76
C ARG A 95 -12.78 0.78 -8.75
N TYR A 96 -12.74 1.59 -9.81
CA TYR A 96 -13.83 1.61 -10.79
C TYR A 96 -13.93 0.30 -11.56
N PHE A 97 -12.81 -0.32 -11.93
CA PHE A 97 -12.81 -1.66 -12.53
C PHE A 97 -13.40 -2.71 -11.59
N ALA A 98 -13.12 -2.63 -10.29
CA ALA A 98 -13.69 -3.54 -9.30
C ALA A 98 -15.22 -3.38 -9.17
N ILE A 99 -15.72 -2.14 -9.17
CA ILE A 99 -17.15 -1.86 -9.16
C ILE A 99 -17.84 -2.46 -10.38
N GLU A 100 -17.30 -2.22 -11.58
CA GLU A 100 -17.84 -2.76 -12.84
C GLU A 100 -17.83 -4.30 -12.88
N GLN A 101 -16.92 -4.93 -12.13
CA GLN A 101 -16.80 -6.39 -12.03
C GLN A 101 -17.63 -6.99 -10.89
N GLY A 102 -18.41 -6.17 -10.17
CA GLY A 102 -19.32 -6.63 -9.12
C GLY A 102 -18.66 -6.92 -7.77
N PHE A 103 -17.43 -6.42 -7.53
CA PHE A 103 -16.84 -6.50 -6.19
C PHE A 103 -17.61 -5.63 -5.19
N GLU A 104 -17.61 -6.06 -3.93
CA GLU A 104 -18.25 -5.30 -2.86
C GLU A 104 -17.69 -3.87 -2.75
N ALA A 105 -18.53 -2.93 -2.30
CA ALA A 105 -18.18 -1.52 -2.26
C ALA A 105 -16.99 -1.21 -1.34
N ASP A 106 -16.84 -1.92 -0.22
CA ASP A 106 -15.74 -1.74 0.72
C ASP A 106 -14.41 -2.32 0.19
N VAL A 107 -14.44 -3.46 -0.49
CA VAL A 107 -13.29 -4.03 -1.22
C VAL A 107 -12.85 -3.09 -2.33
N SER A 108 -13.80 -2.64 -3.16
CA SER A 108 -13.53 -1.74 -4.29
C SER A 108 -12.93 -0.42 -3.82
N LEU A 109 -13.46 0.15 -2.73
CA LEU A 109 -12.95 1.38 -2.14
C LEU A 109 -11.53 1.19 -1.58
N ALA A 110 -11.23 0.06 -0.95
CA ALA A 110 -9.90 -0.21 -0.41
C ALA A 110 -8.81 -0.22 -1.52
N ILE A 111 -9.16 -0.58 -2.76
CA ILE A 111 -8.23 -0.52 -3.90
C ILE A 111 -7.76 0.90 -4.19
N SER A 112 -8.60 1.93 -4.08
CA SER A 112 -8.12 3.31 -4.22
C SER A 112 -7.49 3.81 -2.93
N ASP A 113 -8.13 3.53 -1.80
CA ASP A 113 -7.80 4.16 -0.51
C ASP A 113 -6.50 3.64 0.11
N HIS A 114 -6.00 2.47 -0.29
CA HIS A 114 -4.75 1.97 0.28
C HIS A 114 -3.53 2.88 0.00
N TYR A 115 -3.60 3.71 -1.05
CA TYR A 115 -2.59 4.74 -1.30
C TYR A 115 -2.64 5.88 -0.27
N LEU A 116 -3.80 6.15 0.34
CA LEU A 116 -3.96 7.22 1.32
C LEU A 116 -3.27 6.89 2.65
N PRO A 117 -2.75 7.89 3.39
CA PRO A 117 -2.56 9.28 2.96
C PRO A 117 -1.37 9.43 1.98
N THR A 118 -1.53 10.28 0.98
CA THR A 118 -0.50 10.60 -0.04
C THR A 118 0.43 11.76 0.36
N GLY A 119 0.12 12.43 1.48
CA GLY A 119 0.89 13.57 2.02
C GLY A 119 0.44 13.98 3.42
N VAL A 120 1.10 15.00 4.00
CA VAL A 120 0.89 15.42 5.39
C VAL A 120 -0.53 15.94 5.66
N ASN A 121 -1.12 16.65 4.70
CA ASN A 121 -2.47 17.22 4.79
C ASN A 121 -3.52 16.42 4.02
N SER A 122 -3.12 15.31 3.39
CA SER A 122 -4.06 14.46 2.65
C SER A 122 -4.98 13.70 3.60
N GLU A 123 -6.13 13.28 3.09
CA GLU A 123 -7.07 12.44 3.82
C GLU A 123 -6.44 11.12 4.24
N VAL A 124 -6.83 10.61 5.41
CA VAL A 124 -6.52 9.24 5.83
C VAL A 124 -7.71 8.35 5.50
N PRO A 125 -7.48 7.08 5.13
CA PRO A 125 -8.57 6.13 4.96
C PRO A 125 -9.35 6.01 6.28
N LYS A 126 -10.68 5.98 6.18
CA LYS A 126 -11.60 5.87 7.32
C LYS A 126 -12.43 4.58 7.31
N LYS A 127 -12.59 3.94 6.15
CA LYS A 127 -13.33 2.68 6.08
C LYS A 127 -12.46 1.53 6.58
N PRO A 128 -13.00 0.56 7.35
CA PRO A 128 -12.18 -0.44 8.03
C PRO A 128 -11.27 -1.27 7.10
N ILE A 129 -11.81 -1.73 5.96
CA ILE A 129 -11.02 -2.50 4.97
C ILE A 129 -9.97 -1.60 4.31
N SER A 130 -10.31 -0.37 3.92
CA SER A 130 -9.35 0.62 3.40
C SER A 130 -8.21 0.90 4.38
N VAL A 131 -8.53 1.04 5.66
CA VAL A 131 -7.55 1.25 6.75
C VAL A 131 -6.61 0.05 6.81
N ALA A 132 -7.15 -1.17 6.86
CA ALA A 132 -6.37 -2.40 6.94
C ALA A 132 -5.40 -2.55 5.75
N VAL A 133 -5.89 -2.42 4.51
CA VAL A 133 -5.06 -2.57 3.30
C VAL A 133 -4.00 -1.46 3.22
N SER A 134 -4.32 -0.23 3.66
CA SER A 134 -3.34 0.86 3.71
C SER A 134 -2.22 0.62 4.73
N LEU A 135 -2.55 0.09 5.91
CA LEU A 135 -1.54 -0.33 6.90
C LEU A 135 -0.62 -1.40 6.32
N ILE A 136 -1.21 -2.44 5.70
CA ILE A 136 -0.51 -3.55 5.06
C ILE A 136 0.49 -3.03 4.01
N ASP A 137 0.02 -2.19 3.08
CA ASP A 137 0.85 -1.66 1.99
C ASP A 137 2.06 -0.86 2.51
N LYS A 138 1.84 -0.03 3.53
CA LYS A 138 2.89 0.82 4.10
C LYS A 138 3.87 0.03 4.95
N ILE A 139 3.42 -1.00 5.66
CA ILE A 139 4.30 -1.88 6.43
C ILE A 139 5.19 -2.70 5.47
N ASP A 140 4.62 -3.29 4.41
CA ASP A 140 5.41 -4.04 3.41
C ASP A 140 6.53 -3.17 2.81
N ILE A 141 6.21 -1.93 2.41
CA ILE A 141 7.21 -0.98 1.91
C ILE A 141 8.32 -0.74 2.95
N LEU A 142 7.97 -0.37 4.19
CA LEU A 142 8.96 -0.05 5.20
C LEU A 142 9.86 -1.24 5.52
N VAL A 143 9.28 -2.44 5.68
CA VAL A 143 10.04 -3.66 5.97
C VAL A 143 10.95 -4.03 4.81
N GLY A 144 10.43 -4.04 3.59
CA GLY A 144 11.20 -4.40 2.39
C GLY A 144 12.42 -3.52 2.22
N PHE A 145 12.23 -2.20 2.18
CA PHE A 145 13.33 -1.26 1.94
C PHE A 145 14.37 -1.25 3.08
N PHE A 146 13.94 -1.37 4.34
CA PHE A 146 14.90 -1.51 5.44
C PHE A 146 15.64 -2.85 5.39
N GLY A 147 14.99 -3.94 4.97
CA GLY A 147 15.57 -5.26 4.80
C GLY A 147 16.72 -5.31 3.79
N ILE A 148 16.60 -4.56 2.70
CA ILE A 148 17.65 -4.44 1.67
C ILE A 148 18.63 -3.27 1.92
N ASN A 149 18.53 -2.62 3.09
CA ASN A 149 19.35 -1.50 3.53
C ASN A 149 19.21 -0.21 2.69
N GLU A 150 18.07 -0.01 2.03
CA GLU A 150 17.71 1.20 1.28
C GLU A 150 16.91 2.18 2.17
N LYS A 151 17.41 2.41 3.39
CA LYS A 151 16.77 3.29 4.38
C LYS A 151 17.10 4.77 4.12
N PRO A 152 16.23 5.71 4.54
CA PRO A 152 16.47 7.14 4.33
C PRO A 152 17.69 7.62 5.11
N THR A 153 18.48 8.49 4.50
CA THR A 153 19.58 9.20 5.17
C THR A 153 19.14 10.61 5.55
N SER A 154 19.86 11.29 6.44
CA SER A 154 19.51 12.65 6.90
C SER A 154 19.18 13.63 5.76
N SER A 155 19.87 13.52 4.62
CA SER A 155 19.70 14.41 3.46
C SER A 155 18.84 13.85 2.32
N LYS A 156 18.58 12.53 2.27
CA LYS A 156 17.89 11.90 1.13
C LYS A 156 16.85 10.87 1.55
N ASP A 157 15.72 10.88 0.85
CA ASP A 157 14.68 9.84 0.93
C ASP A 157 14.11 9.57 -0.46
N PRO A 158 14.87 8.87 -1.32
CA PRO A 158 14.51 8.67 -2.71
C PRO A 158 13.23 7.83 -2.89
N PHE A 159 12.89 7.01 -1.89
CA PHE A 159 11.74 6.09 -1.92
C PHE A 159 10.57 6.56 -1.03
N ALA A 160 10.61 7.81 -0.59
CA ALA A 160 9.58 8.45 0.22
C ALA A 160 9.19 7.70 1.51
N LEU A 161 10.12 6.94 2.12
CA LEU A 161 9.86 6.12 3.31
C LEU A 161 9.50 6.96 4.54
N ARG A 162 10.00 8.20 4.64
CA ARG A 162 9.56 9.15 5.68
C ARG A 162 8.08 9.46 5.52
N ARG A 163 7.64 9.72 4.30
CA ARG A 163 6.24 10.02 3.99
C ARG A 163 5.37 8.79 4.27
N THR A 164 5.82 7.60 3.87
CA THR A 164 5.17 6.32 4.16
C THR A 164 5.00 6.10 5.66
N ALA A 165 6.06 6.31 6.45
CA ALA A 165 6.01 6.17 7.91
C ALA A 165 5.08 7.18 8.58
N ILE A 166 5.12 8.46 8.17
CA ILE A 166 4.17 9.47 8.67
C ILE A 166 2.74 9.06 8.31
N GLY A 167 2.51 8.57 7.09
CA GLY A 167 1.20 8.09 6.66
C GLY A 167 0.69 6.91 7.49
N LEU A 168 1.56 5.93 7.76
CA LEU A 168 1.27 4.80 8.64
C LEU A 168 0.84 5.27 10.04
N LEU A 169 1.63 6.17 10.64
CA LEU A 169 1.33 6.72 11.97
C LEU A 169 0.03 7.52 11.98
N ARG A 170 -0.24 8.32 10.94
CA ARG A 170 -1.49 9.06 10.81
C ARG A 170 -2.70 8.14 10.74
N ILE A 171 -2.62 7.03 10.00
CA ILE A 171 -3.71 6.04 9.94
C ILE A 171 -4.00 5.50 11.34
N ILE A 172 -2.97 5.12 12.10
CA ILE A 172 -3.11 4.57 13.46
C ILE A 172 -3.71 5.62 14.40
N ILE A 173 -3.15 6.82 14.43
CA ILE A 173 -3.56 7.89 15.37
C ILE A 173 -4.98 8.39 15.05
N GLU A 174 -5.25 8.73 13.79
CA GLU A 174 -6.51 9.37 13.40
C GLU A 174 -7.69 8.40 13.33
N ASN A 175 -7.43 7.09 13.23
CA ASN A 175 -8.45 6.05 13.39
C ASN A 175 -8.45 5.42 14.80
N LYS A 176 -7.62 5.93 15.73
CA LYS A 176 -7.51 5.48 17.13
C LYS A 176 -7.28 3.97 17.26
N LEU A 177 -6.40 3.42 16.43
CA LEU A 177 -6.12 1.99 16.38
C LEU A 177 -5.12 1.59 17.46
N SER A 178 -5.33 0.40 18.04
CA SER A 178 -4.34 -0.26 18.89
C SER A 178 -3.74 -1.42 18.11
N VAL A 179 -2.49 -1.26 17.65
CA VAL A 179 -1.82 -2.21 16.74
C VAL A 179 -0.44 -2.57 17.27
N GLN A 180 -0.15 -3.87 17.37
CA GLN A 180 1.15 -4.39 17.73
C GLN A 180 2.07 -4.42 16.49
N LEU A 181 2.64 -3.27 16.17
CA LEU A 181 3.48 -3.08 14.97
C LEU A 181 4.66 -4.05 14.91
N LYS A 182 5.26 -4.38 16.06
CA LYS A 182 6.39 -5.32 16.13
C LYS A 182 6.03 -6.67 15.54
N ASP A 183 4.85 -7.19 15.85
CA ASP A 183 4.41 -8.52 15.42
C ASP A 183 4.15 -8.55 13.92
N ILE A 184 3.48 -7.52 13.39
CA ILE A 184 3.21 -7.40 11.96
C ILE A 184 4.50 -7.20 11.16
N ILE A 185 5.44 -6.40 11.67
CA ILE A 185 6.76 -6.21 11.06
C ILE A 185 7.53 -7.54 11.01
N ASN A 186 7.58 -8.28 12.13
CA ASN A 186 8.23 -9.58 12.18
C ASN A 186 7.58 -10.57 11.19
N TYR A 187 6.25 -10.60 11.13
CA TYR A 187 5.54 -11.45 10.17
C TYR A 187 5.83 -11.05 8.72
N SER A 188 5.91 -9.75 8.44
CA SER A 188 6.30 -9.25 7.11
C SER A 188 7.72 -9.71 6.72
N ILE A 189 8.67 -9.74 7.66
CA ILE A 189 10.04 -10.25 7.41
C ILE A 189 9.97 -11.73 7.00
N VAL A 190 9.25 -12.56 7.75
CA VAL A 190 9.08 -13.99 7.43
C VAL A 190 8.50 -14.17 6.03
N ILE A 191 7.48 -13.39 5.66
CA ILE A 191 6.89 -13.45 4.32
C ILE A 191 7.90 -13.09 3.21
N TYR A 192 8.78 -12.11 3.44
CA TYR A 192 9.86 -11.77 2.51
C TYR A 192 10.86 -12.93 2.36
N GLU A 193 11.24 -13.56 3.47
CA GLU A 193 12.15 -14.71 3.49
C GLU A 193 11.54 -15.93 2.78
N GLU A 194 10.24 -16.19 2.95
CA GLU A 194 9.50 -17.22 2.20
C GLU A 194 9.53 -16.98 0.69
N GLN A 195 9.65 -15.73 0.24
CA GLN A 195 9.84 -15.36 -1.15
C GLN A 195 11.32 -15.36 -1.59
N ASN A 196 12.21 -15.95 -0.78
CA ASN A 196 13.66 -15.97 -0.99
C ASN A 196 14.30 -14.58 -1.09
N THR A 197 13.67 -13.56 -0.51
CA THR A 197 14.24 -12.22 -0.47
C THR A 197 15.42 -12.21 0.50
N LYS A 198 16.62 -11.89 0.02
CA LYS A 198 17.82 -11.79 0.84
C LYS A 198 17.87 -10.45 1.56
N PHE A 199 17.40 -10.43 2.81
CA PHE A 199 17.65 -9.30 3.69
C PHE A 199 19.11 -9.27 4.12
N ILE A 200 19.74 -8.12 3.89
CA ILE A 200 21.12 -7.86 4.25
C ILE A 200 21.18 -7.22 5.64
N ASN A 201 20.09 -6.57 6.04
CA ASN A 201 19.91 -5.99 7.36
C ASN A 201 19.25 -7.02 8.29
N ASN A 202 19.93 -7.39 9.38
CA ASN A 202 19.41 -8.28 10.42
C ASN A 202 18.69 -7.52 11.56
N LEU A 203 18.68 -6.18 11.51
CA LEU A 203 18.08 -5.31 12.52
C LEU A 203 16.78 -4.64 12.03
N VAL A 204 16.14 -5.14 10.96
CA VAL A 204 14.97 -4.53 10.31
C VAL A 204 13.91 -4.11 11.31
N THR A 205 13.44 -5.03 12.16
CA THR A 205 12.40 -4.74 13.16
C THR A 205 12.79 -3.59 14.08
N LYS A 206 14.03 -3.62 14.59
CA LYS A 206 14.53 -2.59 15.50
C LYS A 206 14.63 -1.24 14.80
N GLU A 207 15.19 -1.21 13.59
CA GLU A 207 15.39 0.03 12.84
C GLU A 207 14.08 0.65 12.37
N VAL A 208 13.12 -0.14 11.89
CA VAL A 208 11.79 0.35 11.50
C VAL A 208 11.04 0.91 12.71
N LEU A 209 11.09 0.25 13.87
CA LEU A 209 10.43 0.75 15.09
C LEU A 209 11.08 2.04 15.61
N ILE A 210 12.42 2.14 15.60
CA ILE A 210 13.13 3.38 15.95
C ILE A 210 12.73 4.49 14.97
N PHE A 211 12.74 4.19 13.68
CA PHE A 211 12.35 5.12 12.64
C PHE A 211 10.94 5.65 12.90
N LEU A 212 9.96 4.78 13.12
CA LEU A 212 8.57 5.18 13.43
C LEU A 212 8.48 5.99 14.72
N ARG A 213 9.16 5.57 15.80
CA ARG A 213 9.14 6.27 17.09
C ARG A 213 9.67 7.71 16.99
N GLU A 214 10.74 7.93 16.24
CA GLU A 214 11.28 9.28 16.02
C GLU A 214 10.27 10.19 15.29
N ARG A 215 9.55 9.66 14.29
CA ARG A 215 8.54 10.45 13.56
C ARG A 215 7.31 10.67 14.42
N PHE A 216 6.92 9.69 15.23
CA PHE A 216 5.83 9.83 16.19
C PHE A 216 6.09 10.96 17.18
N LYS A 217 7.31 11.05 17.73
CA LYS A 217 7.72 12.18 18.59
C LYS A 217 7.56 13.53 17.90
N ASN A 218 7.92 13.63 16.62
CA ASN A 218 7.76 14.88 15.87
C ASN A 218 6.28 15.23 15.67
N ILE A 219 5.43 14.25 15.34
CA ILE A 219 3.98 14.46 15.21
C ILE A 219 3.37 14.94 16.54
N LEU A 220 3.79 14.39 17.68
CA LEU A 220 3.32 14.84 18.99
C LEU A 220 3.74 16.28 19.30
N LYS A 221 4.99 16.65 19.01
CA LYS A 221 5.48 18.03 19.13
C LYS A 221 4.65 19.00 18.30
N ASP A 222 4.39 18.67 17.04
CA ASP A 222 3.59 19.51 16.14
C ASP A 222 2.15 19.69 16.63
N LYS A 223 1.59 18.65 17.28
CA LYS A 223 0.25 18.70 17.92
C LYS A 223 0.24 19.31 19.32
N LYS A 224 1.37 19.81 19.83
CA LYS A 224 1.54 20.32 21.21
C LYS A 224 1.18 19.31 22.31
N ILE A 225 1.29 18.01 22.03
CA ILE A 225 1.10 16.95 23.02
C ILE A 225 2.46 16.64 23.66
N ARG A 226 2.53 16.45 24.99
CA ARG A 226 3.80 16.19 25.69
C ARG A 226 4.43 14.87 25.21
N ASN A 227 5.77 14.84 25.22
CA ASN A 227 6.59 13.73 24.69
C ASN A 227 6.78 12.56 25.68
N ASP A 228 6.09 12.59 26.81
CA ASP A 228 6.20 11.65 27.94
C ASP A 228 5.21 10.47 27.88
N ILE A 229 4.57 10.25 26.72
CA ILE A 229 3.64 9.15 26.43
C ILE A 229 4.30 8.10 25.52
#